data_AF-A0A1R3RH81-F1
#
_entry.id   AF-A0A1R3RH81-F1
#
_cell.length_a   1.000
_cell.length_b   1.000
_cell.length_c   1.000
_cell.angle_alpha   90.00
_cell.angle_beta   90.00
_cell.angle_gamma   90.00
#
_symmetry.space_group_name_H-M   'P 1'
#
loop_
_entity.id
_entity.type
_entity.pdbx_description
1 polymer ?
#
loop_
_entity_poly.entity_id
_entity_poly.type
_entity_poly.pdbx_seq_one_letter_code
_entity_poly.pdbx_strand_id
1 'polypeptide(L)'
;MHPMYLDTRHNTIGVVLSNLYANFVTASMKTYRYLKSLSGRAHPAPELVIRIVRDMMQLATRMVQAKRGAKPPGATPVSLRVVHQSEVEYLAAAAFRFVLGRKQTRYTRELRWLDVIVREAQPKCKTQACHLAQVVRAGNSTYGCWKF
;
A
#
# COMPACT_ATOMS: atom_id res chain seq x y z
N MET A 1 10.16 -8.39 1.40
CA MET A 1 8.96 -9.27 1.34
C MET A 1 9.20 -10.28 0.23
N HIS A 2 8.85 -11.55 0.45
CA HIS A 2 8.99 -12.57 -0.58
C HIS A 2 7.84 -12.46 -1.61
N PRO A 3 8.09 -12.46 -2.93
CA PRO A 3 7.06 -12.33 -3.96
C PRO A 3 5.92 -13.36 -3.89
N MET A 4 6.11 -14.47 -3.20
CA MET A 4 5.09 -15.53 -2.99
C MET A 4 3.83 -15.02 -2.29
N TYR A 5 3.94 -14.06 -1.36
CA TYR A 5 2.80 -13.53 -0.61
C TYR A 5 1.88 -12.62 -1.44
N LEU A 6 2.31 -12.26 -2.66
CA LEU A 6 1.53 -11.48 -3.62
C LEU A 6 0.98 -12.35 -4.76
N ASP A 7 1.23 -13.66 -4.71
CA ASP A 7 0.79 -14.60 -5.74
C ASP A 7 -0.65 -15.04 -5.49
N THR A 8 -1.55 -14.68 -6.40
CA THR A 8 -2.98 -15.02 -6.35
C THR A 8 -3.28 -16.48 -6.72
N ARG A 9 -2.27 -17.26 -7.14
CA ARG A 9 -2.42 -18.71 -7.36
C ARG A 9 -2.43 -19.50 -6.06
N HIS A 10 -1.64 -19.03 -5.11
CA HIS A 10 -1.43 -19.69 -3.82
C HIS A 10 -2.20 -19.00 -2.69
N ASN A 11 -2.65 -17.76 -2.91
CA ASN A 11 -3.33 -16.95 -1.91
C ASN A 11 -4.66 -16.44 -2.46
N THR A 12 -5.67 -16.37 -1.58
CA THR A 12 -6.90 -15.66 -1.91
C THR A 12 -6.60 -14.17 -2.11
N ILE A 13 -7.44 -13.50 -2.88
CA ILE A 13 -7.32 -12.07 -3.12
C ILE A 13 -7.35 -11.24 -1.83
N GLY A 14 -8.15 -11.65 -0.83
CA GLY A 14 -8.20 -10.97 0.46
C GLY A 14 -6.86 -11.05 1.22
N VAL A 15 -6.20 -12.21 1.15
CA VAL A 15 -4.85 -12.41 1.72
C VAL A 15 -3.82 -11.55 0.99
N VAL A 16 -3.85 -11.52 -0.35
CA VAL A 16 -2.93 -10.68 -1.14
C VAL A 16 -3.10 -9.19 -0.81
N LEU A 17 -4.34 -8.69 -0.74
CA LEU A 17 -4.63 -7.30 -0.38
C LEU A 17 -4.20 -6.97 1.06
N SER A 18 -4.40 -7.91 2.00
CA SER A 18 -3.96 -7.76 3.39
C SER A 18 -2.44 -7.73 3.51
N ASN A 19 -1.74 -8.62 2.80
CA ASN A 19 -0.28 -8.64 2.74
C ASN A 19 0.29 -7.36 2.12
N LEU A 20 -0.37 -6.85 1.07
CA LEU A 20 0.02 -5.60 0.43
C LEU A 20 -0.14 -4.40 1.39
N TYR A 21 -1.26 -4.33 2.11
CA TYR A 21 -1.49 -3.31 3.14
C TYR A 21 -0.43 -3.36 4.25
N ALA A 22 -0.21 -4.55 4.83
CA ALA A 22 0.79 -4.80 5.88
C ALA A 22 2.21 -4.36 5.46
N ASN A 23 2.57 -4.64 4.22
CA ASN A 23 3.84 -4.19 3.67
C ASN A 23 3.95 -2.68 3.57
N PHE A 24 2.90 -2.00 3.08
CA PHE A 24 2.94 -0.54 2.98
C PHE A 24 2.98 0.12 4.36
N VAL A 25 2.31 -0.44 5.37
CA VAL A 25 2.45 0.03 6.76
C VAL A 25 3.90 -0.12 7.21
N THR A 26 4.51 -1.29 6.99
CA THR A 26 5.91 -1.55 7.35
C THR A 26 6.87 -0.63 6.61
N ALA A 27 6.66 -0.41 5.32
CA ALA A 27 7.46 0.50 4.50
C ALA A 27 7.32 1.93 5.01
N SER A 28 6.10 2.39 5.28
CA SER A 28 5.84 3.72 5.82
C SER A 28 6.50 3.92 7.19
N MET A 29 6.44 2.94 8.09
CA MET A 29 7.17 2.98 9.37
C MET A 29 8.68 3.12 9.18
N LYS A 30 9.26 2.36 8.24
CA LYS A 30 10.70 2.43 7.92
C LYS A 30 11.06 3.79 7.32
N THR A 31 10.28 4.28 6.36
CA THR A 31 10.44 5.62 5.77
C THR A 31 10.38 6.68 6.85
N TYR A 32 9.38 6.65 7.74
CA TYR A 32 9.28 7.59 8.84
C TYR A 32 10.52 7.56 9.74
N ARG A 33 10.97 6.38 10.18
CA ARG A 33 12.16 6.24 11.04
C ARG A 33 13.42 6.78 10.36
N TYR A 34 13.60 6.47 9.08
CA TYR A 34 14.72 6.97 8.29
C TYR A 34 14.67 8.50 8.17
N LEU A 35 13.53 9.07 7.77
CA LEU A 35 13.34 10.51 7.66
C LEU A 35 13.50 11.23 9.00
N LYS A 36 13.10 10.60 10.11
CA LYS A 36 13.30 11.12 11.46
C LYS A 36 14.78 11.19 11.83
N SER A 37 15.59 10.22 11.39
CA SER A 37 17.05 10.24 11.62
C SER A 37 17.80 11.27 10.78
N LEU A 38 17.17 11.80 9.73
CA LEU A 38 17.70 12.91 8.93
C LEU A 38 17.25 14.25 9.53
N SER A 39 18.15 14.94 10.22
CA SER A 39 17.90 16.25 10.85
C SER A 39 18.50 17.42 10.06
N GLY A 40 17.96 18.62 10.27
CA GLY A 40 18.47 19.86 9.69
C GLY A 40 18.40 19.87 8.16
N ARG A 41 19.49 20.27 7.50
CA ARG A 41 19.59 20.38 6.03
C ARG A 41 19.49 19.03 5.29
N ALA A 42 19.67 17.91 6.00
CA ALA A 42 19.50 16.58 5.43
C ALA A 42 18.03 16.13 5.39
N HIS A 43 17.12 16.85 6.06
CA HIS A 43 15.71 16.48 6.02
C HIS A 43 15.13 16.80 4.64
N PRO A 44 14.55 15.81 3.94
CA PRO A 44 14.11 16.02 2.58
C PRO A 44 12.84 16.88 2.51
N ALA A 45 12.70 17.58 1.39
CA ALA A 45 11.49 18.32 1.08
C ALA A 45 10.29 17.34 0.92
N PRO A 46 9.06 17.77 1.26
CA PRO A 46 7.86 16.96 1.12
C PRO A 46 7.66 16.32 -0.26
N GLU A 47 8.09 17.01 -1.32
CA GLU A 47 8.04 16.54 -2.70
C GLU A 47 8.83 15.25 -2.92
N LEU A 48 9.99 15.13 -2.28
CA LEU A 48 10.80 13.93 -2.37
C LEU A 48 10.13 12.76 -1.64
N VAL A 49 9.52 13.02 -0.48
CA VAL A 49 8.75 12.01 0.25
C VAL A 49 7.57 11.51 -0.60
N ILE A 50 6.81 12.43 -1.21
CA ILE A 50 5.70 12.08 -2.12
C ILE A 50 6.19 11.24 -3.30
N ARG A 51 7.33 11.61 -3.90
CA ARG A 51 7.93 10.85 -5.01
C ARG A 51 8.27 9.44 -4.58
N ILE A 52 8.93 9.28 -3.42
CA ILE A 52 9.27 7.96 -2.86
C ILE A 52 8.00 7.10 -2.69
N VAL A 53 6.92 7.66 -2.14
CA VAL A 53 5.66 6.91 -1.95
C VAL A 53 5.05 6.52 -3.30
N ARG A 54 5.08 7.41 -4.31
CA ARG A 54 4.61 7.11 -5.67
C ARG A 54 5.44 6.00 -6.32
N ASP A 55 6.75 6.05 -6.20
CA ASP A 55 7.65 5.04 -6.76
C ASP A 55 7.40 3.67 -6.10
N MET A 56 7.11 3.64 -4.79
CA MET A 56 6.69 2.42 -4.09
C MET A 56 5.35 1.87 -4.61
N MET A 57 4.36 2.72 -4.87
CA MET A 57 3.08 2.31 -5.47
C MET A 57 3.28 1.69 -6.86
N GLN A 58 4.12 2.32 -7.69
CA GLN A 58 4.44 1.83 -9.03
C GLN A 58 5.22 0.51 -9.00
N LEU A 59 6.19 0.39 -8.10
CA LEU A 59 6.93 -0.85 -7.90
C LEU A 59 6.01 -1.99 -7.47
N ALA A 60 5.15 -1.77 -6.47
CA ALA A 60 4.20 -2.77 -6.01
C ALA A 60 3.23 -3.19 -7.12
N THR A 61 2.74 -2.24 -7.91
CA THR A 61 1.91 -2.51 -9.08
C THR A 61 2.62 -3.42 -10.07
N ARG A 62 3.88 -3.12 -10.41
CA ARG A 62 4.70 -3.96 -11.30
C ARG A 62 4.94 -5.36 -10.71
N MET A 63 5.20 -5.47 -9.41
CA MET A 63 5.42 -6.78 -8.75
C MET A 63 4.18 -7.67 -8.82
N VAL A 64 3.01 -7.11 -8.54
CA VAL A 64 1.71 -7.79 -8.65
C VAL A 64 1.41 -8.18 -10.09
N GLN A 65 1.75 -7.31 -11.05
CA GLN A 65 1.56 -7.56 -12.48
C GLN A 65 2.51 -8.61 -13.05
N ALA A 66 3.78 -8.62 -12.65
CA ALA A 66 4.79 -9.57 -13.14
C ALA A 66 4.41 -11.03 -12.81
N LYS A 67 3.72 -11.26 -11.68
CA LYS A 67 3.24 -12.59 -11.29
C LYS A 67 2.07 -13.09 -12.14
N ARG A 68 1.45 -12.24 -12.96
CA ARG A 68 0.44 -12.63 -13.96
C ARG A 68 1.05 -13.50 -15.07
N GLY A 69 2.29 -13.22 -15.48
CA GLY A 69 2.90 -13.79 -16.70
C GLY A 69 3.55 -15.17 -16.55
N ALA A 70 3.81 -15.65 -15.34
CA ALA A 70 4.52 -16.91 -15.12
C ALA A 70 3.60 -18.13 -15.28
N LYS A 71 2.76 -18.24 -16.32
CA LYS A 71 1.81 -19.36 -16.48
C LYS A 71 2.59 -20.69 -16.62
N PRO A 72 2.39 -21.68 -15.73
CA PRO A 72 2.92 -23.02 -15.99
C PRO A 72 2.17 -23.62 -17.19
N PRO A 73 2.86 -24.29 -18.13
CA PRO A 73 2.20 -24.99 -19.23
C PRO A 73 1.24 -26.04 -18.64
N GLY A 74 -0.05 -25.96 -19.00
CA GLY A 74 -1.08 -26.95 -18.61
C GLY A 74 -2.11 -26.52 -17.56
N ALA A 75 -1.97 -25.35 -16.90
CA ALA A 75 -2.98 -24.89 -15.94
C ALA A 75 -4.22 -24.30 -16.65
N THR A 76 -5.40 -24.84 -16.34
CA THR A 76 -6.71 -24.30 -16.73
C THR A 76 -6.88 -22.87 -16.19
N PRO A 77 -7.57 -21.97 -16.92
CA PRO A 77 -7.79 -20.61 -16.47
C PRO A 77 -8.84 -20.60 -15.36
N VAL A 78 -8.44 -20.91 -14.13
CA VAL A 78 -9.21 -20.48 -12.96
C VAL A 78 -9.26 -18.96 -13.05
N SER A 79 -10.45 -18.36 -13.00
CA SER A 79 -10.65 -16.91 -13.05
C SER A 79 -10.03 -16.26 -11.80
N LEU A 80 -8.71 -16.10 -11.79
CA LEU A 80 -7.99 -15.49 -10.70
C LEU A 80 -8.28 -13.99 -10.71
N ARG A 81 -9.02 -13.50 -9.71
CA ARG A 81 -9.25 -12.06 -9.52
C ARG A 81 -7.91 -11.35 -9.49
N VAL A 82 -7.78 -10.36 -10.36
CA VAL A 82 -6.55 -9.60 -10.53
C VAL A 82 -6.59 -8.38 -9.60
N VAL A 83 -5.47 -8.11 -8.91
CA VAL A 83 -5.30 -6.86 -8.18
C VAL A 83 -5.05 -5.73 -9.20
N HIS A 84 -5.89 -4.69 -9.16
CA HIS A 84 -5.79 -3.52 -10.02
C HIS A 84 -4.89 -2.44 -9.40
N GLN A 85 -4.34 -1.57 -10.25
CA GLN A 85 -3.50 -0.45 -9.81
C GLN A 85 -4.19 0.46 -8.79
N SER A 86 -5.48 0.76 -9.00
CA SER A 86 -6.25 1.55 -8.04
C SER A 86 -6.34 0.89 -6.67
N GLU A 87 -6.41 -0.43 -6.58
CA GLU A 87 -6.41 -1.14 -5.29
C GLU A 87 -5.05 -1.01 -4.59
N VAL A 88 -3.94 -1.07 -5.36
CA VAL A 88 -2.59 -0.86 -4.83
C VAL A 88 -2.44 0.57 -4.32
N GLU A 89 -2.85 1.56 -5.11
CA GLU A 89 -2.80 2.98 -4.76
C GLU A 89 -3.65 3.29 -3.52
N TYR A 90 -4.87 2.76 -3.46
CA TYR A 90 -5.76 2.90 -2.31
C TYR A 90 -5.12 2.34 -1.03
N LEU A 91 -4.61 1.11 -1.08
CA LEU A 91 -4.01 0.44 0.08
C LEU A 91 -2.72 1.13 0.52
N ALA A 92 -1.87 1.54 -0.43
CA ALA A 92 -0.66 2.29 -0.15
C ALA A 92 -0.98 3.64 0.51
N ALA A 93 -1.92 4.39 -0.08
CA ALA A 93 -2.28 5.71 0.43
C ALA A 93 -2.89 5.62 1.84
N ALA A 94 -3.77 4.65 2.07
CA ALA A 94 -4.35 4.38 3.38
C ALA A 94 -3.28 3.99 4.42
N ALA A 95 -2.34 3.13 4.06
CA ALA A 95 -1.27 2.68 4.96
C ALA A 95 -0.30 3.82 5.34
N PHE A 96 0.12 4.61 4.35
CA PHE A 96 0.98 5.77 4.61
C PHE A 96 0.26 6.84 5.42
N ARG A 97 -1.03 7.07 5.13
CA ARG A 97 -1.86 7.97 5.93
C ARG A 97 -1.99 7.49 7.37
N PHE A 98 -2.20 6.19 7.60
CA PHE A 98 -2.28 5.62 8.95
C PHE A 98 -1.01 5.88 9.77
N VAL A 99 0.17 5.72 9.17
CA VAL A 99 1.45 5.91 9.86
C VAL A 99 1.79 7.39 10.04
N LEU A 100 1.78 8.18 8.96
CA LEU A 100 2.16 9.59 8.97
C LEU A 100 1.11 10.47 9.65
N GLY A 101 -0.16 10.06 9.66
CA GLY A 101 -1.28 10.78 10.27
C GLY A 101 -1.09 11.02 11.76
N ARG A 102 -0.38 10.11 12.45
CA ARG A 102 0.00 10.29 13.87
C ARG A 102 0.98 11.44 14.11
N LYS A 103 1.58 11.97 13.03
CA LYS A 103 2.60 13.03 13.03
C LYS A 103 2.14 14.20 12.14
N GLN A 104 0.84 14.50 12.15
CA GLN A 104 0.19 15.37 11.16
C GLN A 104 0.91 16.71 10.95
N THR A 105 1.39 17.33 12.03
CA THR A 105 2.00 18.67 11.99
C THR A 105 3.24 18.74 11.10
N ARG A 106 3.96 17.62 10.95
CA ARG A 106 5.16 17.50 10.11
C ARG A 106 4.84 17.11 8.67
N TYR A 107 3.80 16.30 8.45
CA TYR A 107 3.51 15.67 7.15
C TYR A 107 2.22 16.18 6.51
N THR A 108 1.78 17.40 6.82
CA THR A 108 0.50 17.97 6.36
C THR A 108 0.34 17.94 4.84
N ARG A 109 1.44 18.12 4.09
CA ARG A 109 1.38 18.17 2.62
C ARG A 109 1.25 16.77 2.03
N GLU A 110 2.02 15.83 2.55
CA GLU A 110 1.97 14.41 2.20
C GLU A 110 0.59 13.84 2.54
N LEU A 111 0.04 14.16 3.71
CA LEU A 111 -1.29 13.71 4.13
C LEU A 111 -2.40 14.24 3.21
N ARG A 112 -2.35 15.52 2.83
CA ARG A 112 -3.30 16.09 1.86
C ARG A 112 -3.20 15.41 0.49
N TRP A 113 -1.98 15.14 0.03
CA TRP A 113 -1.78 14.41 -1.22
C TRP A 113 -2.31 12.97 -1.13
N LEU A 114 -2.07 12.27 -0.01
CA LEU A 114 -2.59 10.92 0.22
C LEU A 114 -4.12 10.88 0.25
N ASP A 115 -4.78 11.90 0.80
CA ASP A 115 -6.24 12.02 0.78
C ASP A 115 -6.80 12.13 -0.64
N VAL A 116 -6.11 12.86 -1.52
CA VAL A 116 -6.46 12.93 -2.94
C VAL A 116 -6.34 11.55 -3.59
N ILE A 117 -5.24 10.84 -3.37
CA ILE A 117 -5.05 9.49 -3.92
C ILE A 117 -6.11 8.52 -3.41
N VAL A 118 -6.42 8.51 -2.11
CA VAL A 118 -7.48 7.66 -1.56
C VAL A 118 -8.82 7.91 -2.26
N ARG A 119 -9.16 9.18 -2.51
CA ARG A 119 -10.40 9.55 -3.20
C ARG A 119 -10.42 9.11 -4.67
N GLU A 120 -9.32 9.32 -5.39
CA GLU A 120 -9.20 8.96 -6.82
C GLU A 120 -9.13 7.45 -7.04
N ALA A 121 -8.52 6.72 -6.10
CA ALA A 121 -8.34 5.27 -6.17
C ALA A 121 -9.55 4.47 -5.63
N GLN A 122 -10.62 5.15 -5.17
CA GLN A 122 -11.84 4.49 -4.71
C GLN A 122 -12.43 3.57 -5.78
N PRO A 123 -12.70 2.29 -5.48
CA PRO A 123 -13.38 1.40 -6.40
C PRO A 123 -14.78 1.91 -6.73
N LYS A 124 -15.16 1.86 -8.02
CA LYS A 124 -16.53 2.18 -8.45
C LYS A 124 -17.57 1.20 -7.90
N CYS A 125 -17.16 -0.06 -7.68
CA CYS A 125 -18.01 -1.10 -7.13
C CYS A 125 -18.07 -1.02 -5.59
N LYS A 126 -19.28 -0.85 -5.03
CA LYS A 126 -19.50 -0.75 -3.57
C LYS A 126 -18.94 -1.95 -2.80
N THR A 127 -19.10 -3.16 -3.31
CA THR A 127 -18.60 -4.39 -2.68
C THR A 127 -17.08 -4.40 -2.61
N GLN A 128 -16.41 -3.96 -3.68
CA GLN A 128 -14.96 -3.86 -3.72
C GLN A 128 -14.44 -2.77 -2.78
N ALA A 129 -15.09 -1.62 -2.74
CA ALA A 129 -14.77 -0.54 -1.80
C ALA A 129 -14.93 -1.01 -0.34
N CYS A 130 -16.02 -1.71 -0.02
CA CYS A 130 -16.25 -2.29 1.31
C CYS A 130 -15.14 -3.28 1.69
N HIS A 131 -14.73 -4.14 0.76
CA HIS A 131 -13.66 -5.11 0.99
C HIS A 131 -12.32 -4.43 1.25
N LEU A 132 -11.91 -3.44 0.43
CA LEU A 132 -10.67 -2.69 0.69
C LEU A 132 -10.73 -1.95 2.03
N ALA A 133 -11.87 -1.34 2.35
CA ALA A 133 -12.06 -0.67 3.63
C ALA A 133 -11.96 -1.65 4.82
N GLN A 134 -12.46 -2.88 4.67
CA GLN A 134 -12.32 -3.91 5.69
C GLN A 134 -10.85 -4.32 5.88
N VAL A 135 -10.09 -4.52 4.79
CA VAL A 135 -8.65 -4.81 4.86
C VAL A 135 -7.91 -3.71 5.61
N VAL A 136 -8.18 -2.44 5.28
CA VAL A 136 -7.56 -1.28 5.95
C VAL A 136 -7.95 -1.22 7.43
N ARG A 137 -9.23 -1.40 7.78
CA ARG A 137 -9.70 -1.39 9.18
C ARG A 137 -9.04 -2.49 10.01
N ALA A 138 -9.02 -3.72 9.48
CA ALA A 138 -8.38 -4.85 10.15
C ALA A 138 -6.88 -4.58 10.36
N GLY A 139 -6.19 -4.12 9.33
CA GLY A 139 -4.78 -3.74 9.43
C GLY A 139 -4.52 -2.61 10.44
N ASN A 140 -5.33 -1.56 10.43
CA ASN A 140 -5.22 -0.46 11.39
C ASN A 140 -5.41 -0.90 12.83
N SER A 141 -6.34 -1.84 13.07
CA SER A 141 -6.51 -2.44 14.39
C SER A 141 -5.25 -3.20 14.82
N THR A 142 -4.69 -4.03 13.93
CA THR A 142 -3.47 -4.82 14.20
C THR A 142 -2.25 -3.96 14.49
N TYR A 143 -2.01 -2.93 13.68
CA TYR A 143 -0.85 -2.04 13.81
C TYR A 143 -1.11 -0.85 14.73
N GLY A 144 -2.34 -0.72 15.24
CA GLY A 144 -2.79 0.37 16.09
C GLY A 144 -1.95 0.51 17.35
N CYS A 145 -1.62 -0.60 17.99
CA CYS A 145 -0.84 -0.61 19.23
C CYS A 145 0.67 -0.45 19.02
N TRP A 146 1.16 -0.44 17.77
CA TRP A 146 2.59 -0.40 17.50
C TRP A 146 3.15 1.00 17.73
N LYS A 147 4.33 1.06 18.36
CA LYS A 147 5.05 2.31 18.59
C LYS A 147 5.93 2.65 17.39
N PHE A 148 5.56 3.73 16.71
CA PHE A 148 6.35 4.38 15.66
C PHE A 148 6.20 5.90 15.75
#